data_AF-A0A2T1A242-F1
#
_entry.id   AF-A0A2T1A242-F1
#
_cell.length_a   1.000
_cell.length_b   1.000
_cell.length_c   1.000
_cell.angle_alpha   90.00
_cell.angle_beta   90.00
_cell.angle_gamma   90.00
#
_symmetry.space_group_name_H-M   'P 1'
#
loop_
_entity.id
_entity.type
_entity.pdbx_description
1 polymer ?
#
loop_
_entity_poly.entity_id
_entity_poly.type
_entity_poly.pdbx_seq_one_letter_code
_entity_poly.pdbx_strand_id
1 'polypeptide(L)' 'MRTTTLDHADAAELAEPLQFLREWLDAEHDPINTSLQNFVGNSAYGSDKLRADLDRFGFLLGGNDGEPLFNPEHH' A
#
# COMPACT_ATOMS: atom_id res chain seq x y z
N MET A 1 -13.54 -5.03 -22.99
CA MET A 1 -12.83 -4.46 -21.82
C MET A 1 -13.09 -2.97 -21.84
N ARG A 2 -13.61 -2.39 -20.74
CA ARG A 2 -13.80 -0.93 -20.64
C ARG A 2 -12.57 -0.35 -19.97
N THR A 3 -12.09 0.78 -20.47
CA THR A 3 -10.97 1.51 -19.88
C THR A 3 -11.54 2.56 -18.92
N THR A 4 -11.02 2.62 -17.71
CA THR A 4 -11.27 3.70 -16.75
C THR A 4 -10.07 4.62 -16.74
N THR A 5 -10.29 5.92 -16.85
CA THR A 5 -9.26 6.95 -16.73
C THR A 5 -9.49 7.70 -15.43
N LEU A 6 -8.43 7.91 -14.65
CA LEU A 6 -8.43 8.77 -13.48
C LEU A 6 -7.82 10.11 -13.89
N ASP A 7 -8.47 11.21 -13.52
CA ASP A 7 -7.79 12.50 -13.58
C ASP A 7 -6.88 12.70 -12.34
N HIS A 8 -6.24 13.87 -12.25
CA HIS A 8 -5.31 14.15 -11.16
C HIS A 8 -6.01 14.26 -9.79
N ALA A 9 -7.23 14.81 -9.75
CA ALA A 9 -7.99 14.93 -8.51
C ALA A 9 -8.47 13.55 -8.05
N ASP A 10 -8.99 12.72 -8.98
CA ASP A 10 -9.38 11.34 -8.70
C ASP A 10 -8.19 10.51 -8.18
N ALA A 11 -7.01 10.70 -8.78
CA ALA A 11 -5.79 10.01 -8.36
C ALA A 11 -5.38 10.41 -6.94
N ALA A 12 -5.40 11.70 -6.63
CA ALA A 12 -5.08 12.20 -5.29
C ALA A 12 -6.09 11.68 -4.24
N GLU A 13 -7.39 11.71 -4.56
CA GLU A 13 -8.44 11.17 -3.68
C GLU A 13 -8.26 9.67 -3.44
N LEU A 14 -7.87 8.90 -4.47
CA LEU A 14 -7.56 7.47 -4.32
C LEU A 14 -6.29 7.22 -3.49
N ALA A 15 -5.33 8.14 -3.49
CA ALA A 15 -4.11 7.99 -2.73
C ALA A 15 -4.34 8.06 -1.21
N GLU A 16 -5.30 8.87 -0.75
CA GLU A 16 -5.67 9.00 0.68
C GLU A 16 -6.10 7.67 1.34
N PRO A 17 -7.07 6.89 0.81
CA PRO A 17 -7.45 5.62 1.40
C PRO A 17 -6.33 4.57 1.30
N LEU A 18 -5.46 4.65 0.29
CA LEU A 18 -4.29 3.76 0.19
C LEU A 18 -3.28 4.05 1.30
N GLN A 19 -3.04 5.32 1.61
CA GLN A 19 -2.20 5.73 2.73
C GLN A 19 -2.82 5.33 4.07
N PHE A 20 -4.13 5.53 4.24
CA PHE A 20 -4.86 5.05 5.42
C PHE A 20 -4.70 3.54 5.63
N LEU A 21 -4.82 2.74 4.56
CA LEU A 21 -4.60 1.30 4.63
C LEU A 21 -3.16 0.96 5.02
N ARG A 22 -2.18 1.70 4.51
CA ARG A 22 -0.78 1.49 4.90
C ARG A 22 -0.56 1.78 6.39
N GLU A 23 -1.04 2.90 6.89
CA GLU A 23 -0.93 3.27 8.30
C GLU A 23 -1.62 2.24 9.22
N TRP A 24 -2.78 1.72 8.80
CA TRP A 24 -3.46 0.66 9.51
C TRP A 24 -2.65 -0.64 9.56
N LEU A 25 -1.97 -1.02 8.46
CA LEU A 25 -1.08 -2.20 8.43
C LEU A 25 0.14 -2.04 9.33
N ASP A 26 0.61 -0.81 9.57
CA ASP A 26 1.73 -0.52 10.45
C ASP A 26 1.30 -0.52 11.93
N ALA A 27 0.06 -0.12 12.23
CA ALA A 27 -0.49 -0.16 13.58
C ALA A 27 -0.75 -1.58 14.11
N GLU A 28 -1.16 -2.53 13.24
CA GLU A 28 -1.67 -3.86 13.64
C GLU A 28 -0.90 -5.02 12.99
N HIS A 29 0.41 -5.14 13.26
CA HIS A 29 1.31 -6.02 12.50
C HIS A 29 1.02 -7.54 12.63
N ASP A 30 1.03 -8.08 13.86
CA ASP A 30 0.97 -9.54 14.07
C ASP A 30 -0.37 -10.20 13.68
N PRO A 31 -1.54 -9.64 14.06
CA PRO A 31 -2.83 -10.24 13.71
C PRO A 31 -3.10 -10.20 12.20
N ILE A 32 -2.69 -9.11 11.53
CA ILE A 32 -2.88 -8.92 10.09
C ILE A 32 -1.98 -9.86 9.30
N ASN A 33 -0.72 -10.02 9.69
CA ASN A 33 0.21 -10.94 9.01
C ASN A 33 -0.35 -12.35 8.97
N THR A 34 -0.83 -12.83 10.12
CA THR A 34 -1.41 -14.17 10.25
C THR A 34 -2.65 -14.32 9.38
N SER A 35 -3.56 -13.34 9.41
CA SER A 35 -4.77 -13.34 8.59
C SER A 35 -4.45 -13.34 7.09
N LEU A 36 -3.50 -12.49 6.65
CA LEU A 36 -3.09 -12.38 5.26
C LEU A 36 -2.41 -13.66 4.76
N GLN A 37 -1.54 -14.28 5.56
CA GLN A 37 -0.92 -15.55 5.22
C GLN A 37 -1.96 -16.67 5.03
N ASN A 38 -2.96 -16.73 5.92
CA ASN A 38 -4.05 -17.69 5.81
C ASN A 38 -4.90 -17.44 4.54
N PHE A 39 -5.10 -16.19 4.14
CA PHE A 39 -5.84 -15.82 2.94
C PHE A 39 -5.07 -16.14 1.65
N VAL A 40 -3.79 -15.75 1.57
CA VAL A 40 -2.94 -15.92 0.37
C VAL A 40 -2.55 -17.38 0.16
N GLY A 41 -2.38 -18.14 1.25
CA GLY A 41 -2.02 -19.57 1.21
C GLY A 41 -0.62 -19.85 0.67
N ASN A 42 0.21 -18.82 0.45
CA ASN A 42 1.61 -18.95 0.05
C ASN A 42 2.46 -17.81 0.63
N SER A 43 3.76 -18.03 0.78
CA SER A 43 4.69 -17.09 1.40
C SER A 43 5.23 -16.00 0.44
N ALA A 44 4.85 -16.00 -0.84
CA ALA A 44 5.39 -15.05 -1.82
C ALA A 44 4.74 -13.67 -1.75
N TYR A 45 3.56 -13.55 -1.12
CA TYR A 45 2.87 -12.29 -0.89
C TYR A 45 2.52 -12.12 0.60
N GLY A 46 3.43 -11.48 1.34
CA GLY A 46 3.26 -11.13 2.74
C GLY A 46 2.90 -9.65 2.94
N SER A 47 2.72 -9.26 4.19
CA SER A 47 2.38 -7.88 4.57
C SER A 47 3.44 -6.88 4.14
N ASP A 48 4.72 -7.23 4.18
CA ASP A 48 5.80 -6.36 3.71
C ASP A 48 5.68 -6.04 2.21
N LYS A 49 5.25 -7.03 1.41
CA LYS A 49 4.99 -6.82 -0.01
C LYS A 49 3.77 -5.95 -0.23
N LEU A 50 2.70 -6.17 0.53
CA LEU A 50 1.49 -5.35 0.50
C LEU A 50 1.80 -3.88 0.88
N ARG A 51 2.59 -3.68 1.92
CA ARG A 51 3.10 -2.37 2.37
C ARG A 51 3.85 -1.65 1.25
N ALA A 52 4.81 -2.33 0.63
CA ALA A 52 5.58 -1.77 -0.47
C ALA A 52 4.71 -1.42 -1.70
N ASP A 53 3.72 -2.25 -2.02
CA ASP A 53 2.79 -1.97 -3.12
C ASP A 53 1.88 -0.76 -2.80
N LEU A 54 1.44 -0.60 -1.55
CA LEU A 54 0.67 0.58 -1.11
C LEU A 54 1.49 1.87 -1.17
N ASP A 55 2.74 1.86 -0.70
CA ASP A 55 3.64 3.03 -0.80
C ASP A 55 3.85 3.45 -2.25
N ARG A 56 4.05 2.46 -3.13
CA ARG A 56 4.25 2.67 -4.56
C ARG A 56 3.03 3.28 -5.21
N PHE A 57 1.82 2.80 -4.91
CA PHE A 57 0.60 3.36 -5.49
C PHE A 57 0.30 4.75 -4.91
N GLY A 58 0.51 4.97 -3.61
CA GLY A 58 0.42 6.28 -2.99
C GLY A 58 1.32 7.31 -3.69
N PHE A 59 2.58 6.96 -3.95
CA PHE A 59 3.51 7.81 -4.69
C PHE A 59 3.07 8.06 -6.13
N LEU A 60 2.73 7.01 -6.89
CA LEU A 60 2.34 7.13 -8.30
C LEU A 60 1.08 7.98 -8.50
N LEU A 61 0.21 8.01 -7.50
CA LEU A 61 -1.02 8.80 -7.49
C LEU A 61 -0.85 10.19 -6.86
N GLY A 62 0.34 10.52 -6.36
CA GLY A 62 0.66 11.84 -5.79
C GLY A 62 0.25 12.05 -4.33
N GLY A 63 -0.08 10.97 -3.59
CA GLY A 63 -0.47 11.05 -2.17
C GLY A 63 0.70 10.99 -1.17
N ASN A 64 1.91 10.63 -1.60
CA ASN A 64 3.12 10.80 -0.80
C ASN A 64 4.31 11.25 -1.67
N ASP A 65 5.34 11.80 -1.04
CA ASP A 65 6.55 12.33 -1.68
C ASP A 65 7.58 11.25 -2.07
N GLY A 66 7.27 9.98 -1.81
CA GLY A 66 8.13 8.84 -2.10
C GLY A 66 9.20 8.57 -1.05
N GLU A 67 9.26 9.31 0.07
CA GLU A 67 10.20 9.01 1.18
C GLU A 67 10.23 7.52 1.56
N PRO A 68 9.09 6.81 1.72
CA PRO A 68 9.08 5.38 2.05
C PRO A 68 9.72 4.47 0.98
N LEU A 69 9.76 4.91 -0.28
CA LEU A 69 10.31 4.14 -1.40
C LEU A 69 11.82 4.33 -1.57
N PHE A 70 12.33 5.48 -1.15
CA PHE A 70 13.73 5.88 -1.39
C PHE A 70 14.58 5.93 -0.11
N ASN A 71 13.98 5.79 1.07
CA ASN A 71 14.66 5.83 2.36
C ASN A 71 14.48 4.50 3.15
N PRO A 72 15.36 3.51 2.94
CA PRO A 72 15.18 2.14 3.47
C PRO A 72 15.52 1.95 4.97
N GLU A 73 15.82 3.02 5.72
CA GLU A 73 16.40 2.95 7.08
C GLU A 73 15.38 2.84 8.23
N HIS A 74 14.10 2.55 7.96
CA HIS A 74 13.06 2.34 9.00
C HIS A 74 12.49 0.90 9.02
N HIS A 75 13.38 -0.10 9.05
CA HIS A 75 13.03 -1.50 9.33
C HIS A 75 13.68 -2.01 10.62
#